data_AF-A0A3D0D8Q5-F1
#
_entry.id   AF-A0A3D0D8Q5-F1
#
_cell.length_a   1.000
_cell.length_b   1.000
_cell.length_c   1.000
_cell.angle_alpha   90.00
_cell.angle_beta   90.00
_cell.angle_gamma   90.00
#
_symmetry.space_group_name_H-M   'P 1'
#
loop_
_entity.id
_entity.type
_entity.pdbx_description
1 polymer ?
#
loop_
_entity_poly.entity_id
_entity_poly.type
_entity_poly.pdbx_seq_one_letter_code
_entity_poly.pdbx_strand_id
1 'polypeptide(L)'
;MASFGDLRALPGEAQRKLQELLHRDWEAQARGKVDETTRAVTGGLSVEELRAIFRGDPPTEKPNPRYKLFTKSFLFHIRPRYYQRGSTWFTHTFRLGWLSAFTFFIEVITGVILMIFYAPTPGRAYGDMLNILSNVPFGRFMRDLHRLGAEMMVIAVALHMLRVYLTGAYKHPRQFTWLTGVVLLLSTLLLSFSGYLLPWDQLAYWAVTIGTSMADKAPVGGREANLLLRGAPDIGAGGLLRFYLLHVLFVPLLAILFISIHYYKVSREHSISLPAVIDEGEMDEDKRKFAKERVDLIPDLMTHELFLTVLVTAVMILSVVTWFHAPLEHHADPFVTPLDTEAPWYFLWIQGMLKLGDPTIMGVILPTLIFALLFAVPYIDRNPSRLGKNRKVAIAMGILSVMALVILSYMGTPHWGIVTPPAPRILQDIAPQEGLGPLRELGYEGVQVGTFETDSWTLPPSPAEFDRLFAQFQARVREAGEQTPGVANMKGDWNVEQWQPTMRRVLMTIRWNKVENGQIVTGADGNPVVDQYSKAVYLHKDASRGE
;
A
#
# COMPACT_ATOMS: atom_id res chain seq x y z
N MET A 1 -46.70 -6.65 -18.62
CA MET A 1 -47.71 -7.56 -18.03
C MET A 1 -47.78 -8.81 -18.90
N ALA A 2 -47.04 -9.87 -18.55
CA ALA A 2 -47.17 -11.16 -19.21
C ALA A 2 -48.36 -11.90 -18.59
N SER A 3 -49.31 -12.32 -19.42
CA SER A 3 -50.45 -13.15 -19.04
C SER A 3 -49.91 -14.52 -18.58
N PHE A 4 -49.88 -14.76 -17.27
CA PHE A 4 -49.63 -16.10 -16.73
C PHE A 4 -50.80 -16.99 -17.16
N GLY A 5 -50.50 -18.07 -17.88
CA GLY A 5 -51.48 -19.06 -18.32
C GLY A 5 -52.29 -19.65 -17.16
N ASP A 6 -53.48 -20.15 -17.48
CA ASP A 6 -54.50 -20.63 -16.55
C ASP A 6 -53.91 -21.59 -15.49
N LEU A 7 -53.80 -21.10 -14.25
CA LEU A 7 -53.28 -21.84 -13.09
C LEU A 7 -54.04 -23.14 -12.82
N ARG A 8 -55.25 -23.30 -13.40
CA ARG A 8 -56.06 -24.52 -13.34
C ARG A 8 -55.49 -25.70 -14.13
N ALA A 9 -54.53 -25.48 -15.03
CA ALA A 9 -53.90 -26.52 -15.84
C ALA A 9 -52.70 -27.21 -15.16
N LEU A 10 -52.27 -26.75 -13.98
CA LEU A 10 -51.18 -27.36 -13.22
C LEU A 10 -51.63 -28.69 -12.55
N PRO A 11 -50.76 -29.72 -12.47
CA PRO A 11 -51.05 -30.95 -11.72
C PRO A 11 -51.46 -30.64 -10.27
N GLY A 12 -52.38 -31.42 -9.69
CA GLY A 12 -52.98 -31.11 -8.37
C GLY A 12 -51.98 -30.89 -7.23
N GLU A 13 -50.83 -31.57 -7.24
CA GLU A 13 -49.76 -31.35 -6.26
C GLU A 13 -49.07 -29.98 -6.44
N ALA A 14 -48.88 -29.55 -7.69
CA ALA A 14 -48.32 -28.25 -8.03
C ALA A 14 -49.28 -27.11 -7.66
N GLN A 15 -50.59 -27.29 -7.84
CA GLN A 15 -51.60 -26.33 -7.38
C GLN A 15 -51.60 -26.19 -5.86
N ARG A 16 -51.47 -27.31 -5.13
CA ARG A 16 -51.42 -27.30 -3.67
C ARG A 16 -50.17 -26.60 -3.14
N LYS A 17 -49.00 -26.88 -3.72
CA LYS A 17 -47.76 -26.16 -3.40
C LYS A 17 -47.84 -24.68 -3.78
N LEU A 18 -48.47 -24.34 -4.90
CA LEU A 18 -48.63 -22.94 -5.31
C LEU A 18 -49.57 -22.19 -4.36
N GLN A 19 -50.68 -22.79 -3.93
CA GLN A 19 -51.55 -22.22 -2.90
C GLN A 19 -50.82 -22.09 -1.55
N GLU A 20 -50.04 -23.09 -1.13
CA GLU A 20 -49.20 -23.00 0.06
C GLU A 20 -48.17 -21.87 -0.03
N LEU A 21 -47.56 -21.64 -1.20
CA LEU A 21 -46.59 -20.55 -1.44
C LEU A 21 -47.25 -19.17 -1.53
N LEU A 22 -48.47 -19.09 -2.07
CA LEU A 22 -49.26 -17.85 -2.19
C LEU A 22 -49.86 -17.42 -0.84
N HIS A 23 -50.23 -18.37 0.02
CA HIS A 23 -50.72 -18.09 1.38
C HIS A 23 -49.60 -17.97 2.43
N ARG A 24 -48.34 -18.16 2.01
CA ARG A 24 -47.19 -18.02 2.90
C ARG A 24 -46.91 -16.54 3.13
N ASP A 25 -46.92 -16.13 4.40
CA ASP A 25 -46.51 -14.79 4.78
C ASP A 25 -44.98 -14.67 4.70
N TRP A 26 -44.51 -14.36 3.48
CA TRP A 26 -43.10 -14.18 3.19
C TRP A 26 -42.47 -13.03 3.96
N GLU A 27 -43.25 -12.00 4.29
CA GLU A 27 -42.77 -10.89 5.11
C GLU A 27 -42.51 -11.35 6.54
N ALA A 28 -43.43 -12.09 7.15
CA ALA A 28 -43.24 -12.63 8.50
C ALA A 28 -42.07 -13.63 8.57
N GLN A 29 -41.90 -14.48 7.56
CA GLN A 29 -40.74 -15.40 7.51
C GLN A 29 -39.42 -14.67 7.28
N ALA A 30 -39.40 -13.65 6.41
CA ALA A 30 -38.21 -12.83 6.20
C ALA A 30 -37.85 -12.07 7.48
N ARG A 31 -38.82 -11.41 8.13
CA ARG A 31 -38.62 -10.73 9.43
C ARG A 31 -38.16 -11.71 10.50
N GLY A 32 -38.76 -12.91 10.58
CA GLY A 32 -38.34 -13.94 11.52
C GLY A 32 -36.91 -14.43 11.29
N LYS A 33 -36.51 -14.64 10.03
CA LYS A 33 -35.11 -14.99 9.69
C LYS A 33 -34.13 -13.86 9.97
N VAL A 34 -34.51 -12.62 9.65
CA VAL A 34 -33.69 -11.45 9.97
C VAL A 34 -33.54 -11.34 11.48
N ASP A 35 -34.62 -11.46 12.26
CA ASP A 35 -34.57 -11.43 13.71
C ASP A 35 -33.74 -12.58 14.30
N GLU A 36 -33.90 -13.80 13.79
CA GLU A 36 -33.09 -14.95 14.19
C GLU A 36 -31.60 -14.73 13.90
N THR A 37 -31.27 -14.21 12.71
CA THR A 37 -29.90 -13.91 12.30
C THR A 37 -29.33 -12.77 13.13
N THR A 38 -30.10 -11.72 13.36
CA THR A 38 -29.72 -10.59 14.22
C THR A 38 -29.47 -11.06 15.63
N ARG A 39 -30.39 -11.84 16.24
CA ARG A 39 -30.21 -12.44 17.56
C ARG A 39 -28.99 -13.35 17.62
N ALA A 40 -28.73 -14.13 16.57
CA ALA A 40 -27.51 -14.93 16.49
C ALA A 40 -26.26 -14.04 16.48
N VAL A 41 -26.21 -12.99 15.67
CA VAL A 41 -25.03 -12.10 15.61
C VAL A 41 -24.84 -11.30 16.90
N THR A 42 -25.91 -10.75 17.46
CA THR A 42 -25.91 -9.77 18.57
C THR A 42 -25.98 -10.41 19.95
N GLY A 43 -26.07 -11.74 20.03
CA GLY A 43 -26.17 -12.47 21.29
C GLY A 43 -27.52 -12.34 21.98
N GLY A 44 -28.59 -12.34 21.21
CA GLY A 44 -29.97 -12.48 21.67
C GLY A 44 -30.83 -11.23 21.52
N LEU A 45 -30.29 -10.11 21.04
CA LEU A 45 -31.04 -8.88 20.80
C LEU A 45 -31.78 -8.95 19.46
N SER A 46 -33.07 -8.66 19.47
CA SER A 46 -33.88 -8.51 18.26
C SER A 46 -33.52 -7.24 17.48
N VAL A 47 -33.98 -7.14 16.24
CA VAL A 47 -33.85 -5.91 15.43
C VAL A 47 -34.54 -4.73 16.12
N GLU A 48 -35.68 -4.98 16.75
CA GLU A 48 -36.49 -3.98 17.44
C GLU A 48 -35.79 -3.49 18.72
N GLU A 49 -35.22 -4.41 19.50
CA GLU A 49 -34.45 -4.10 20.69
C GLU A 49 -33.19 -3.30 20.35
N LEU A 50 -32.45 -3.69 19.30
CA LEU A 50 -31.31 -2.88 18.82
C LEU A 50 -31.74 -1.46 18.45
N ARG A 51 -32.86 -1.32 17.73
CA ARG A 51 -33.38 -0.02 17.31
C ARG A 51 -33.80 0.84 18.52
N ALA A 52 -34.41 0.23 19.53
CA ALA A 52 -34.76 0.87 20.78
C ALA A 52 -33.50 1.35 21.53
N ILE A 53 -32.50 0.47 21.64
CA ILE A 53 -31.19 0.79 22.24
C ILE A 53 -30.52 1.96 21.51
N PHE A 54 -30.51 1.96 20.18
CA PHE A 54 -29.93 3.06 19.38
C PHE A 54 -30.67 4.40 19.55
N ARG A 55 -31.95 4.38 19.94
CA ARG A 55 -32.73 5.58 20.27
C ARG A 55 -32.55 6.04 21.72
N GLY A 56 -31.86 5.24 22.56
CA GLY A 56 -31.74 5.49 23.99
C GLY A 56 -33.00 5.09 24.78
N ASP A 57 -33.87 4.28 24.20
CA ASP A 57 -35.05 3.74 24.88
C ASP A 57 -34.60 2.70 25.94
N PRO A 58 -35.29 2.58 27.09
CA PRO A 58 -35.00 1.55 28.06
C PRO A 58 -35.21 0.15 27.45
N PRO A 59 -34.36 -0.84 27.79
CA PRO A 59 -34.42 -2.15 27.17
C PRO A 59 -35.76 -2.84 27.47
N THR A 60 -36.45 -3.27 26.41
CA THR A 60 -37.77 -3.89 26.50
C THR A 60 -37.69 -5.40 26.72
N GLU A 61 -36.64 -6.04 26.21
CA GLU A 61 -36.37 -7.46 26.42
C GLU A 61 -35.32 -7.68 27.53
N LYS A 62 -35.67 -8.42 28.58
CA LYS A 62 -34.67 -8.97 29.51
C LYS A 62 -34.09 -10.24 28.88
N PRO A 63 -32.78 -10.29 28.52
CA PRO A 63 -32.21 -11.47 27.92
C PRO A 63 -32.37 -12.67 28.86
N ASN A 64 -32.97 -13.76 28.37
CA ASN A 64 -33.22 -14.97 29.15
C ASN A 64 -31.89 -15.48 29.76
N PRO A 65 -31.76 -15.57 31.10
CA PRO A 65 -30.50 -15.89 31.75
C PRO A 65 -29.96 -17.29 31.43
N ARG A 66 -30.77 -18.19 30.84
CA ARG A 66 -30.36 -19.55 30.46
C ARG A 66 -29.90 -19.71 29.01
N TYR A 67 -29.97 -18.67 28.17
CA TYR A 67 -29.67 -18.80 26.74
C TYR A 67 -28.18 -18.52 26.45
N LYS A 68 -27.35 -19.56 26.55
CA LYS A 68 -26.16 -19.88 25.71
C LYS A 68 -25.44 -18.72 24.99
N LEU A 69 -25.17 -17.62 25.69
CA LEU A 69 -24.66 -16.37 25.10
C LEU A 69 -23.26 -16.50 24.48
N PHE A 70 -22.47 -17.47 24.94
CA PHE A 70 -21.15 -17.80 24.38
C PHE A 70 -21.18 -18.82 23.23
N THR A 71 -22.30 -19.50 23.02
CA THR A 71 -22.44 -20.58 22.02
C THR A 71 -23.27 -20.19 20.80
N LYS A 72 -24.01 -19.07 20.83
CA LYS A 72 -24.80 -18.59 19.69
C LYS A 72 -24.35 -17.26 19.10
N SER A 73 -23.59 -16.44 19.84
CA SER A 73 -23.08 -15.16 19.33
C SER A 73 -21.67 -15.25 18.77
N PHE A 74 -21.57 -15.10 17.45
CA PHE A 74 -20.28 -14.92 16.76
C PHE A 74 -19.53 -13.70 17.29
N LEU A 75 -20.23 -12.58 17.50
CA LEU A 75 -19.61 -11.33 17.95
C LEU A 75 -19.03 -11.46 19.37
N PHE A 76 -19.78 -12.01 20.32
CA PHE A 76 -19.27 -12.23 21.69
C PHE A 76 -18.30 -13.40 21.81
N HIS A 77 -18.10 -14.18 20.74
CA HIS A 77 -16.98 -15.09 20.62
C HIS A 77 -15.67 -14.34 20.34
N ILE A 78 -15.75 -13.27 19.54
CA ILE A 78 -14.59 -12.48 19.10
C ILE A 78 -14.25 -11.34 20.06
N ARG A 79 -15.26 -10.74 20.73
CA ARG A 79 -15.10 -9.56 21.60
C ARG A 79 -15.78 -9.73 22.96
N PRO A 80 -15.21 -9.16 24.05
CA PRO A 80 -15.83 -9.19 25.36
C PRO A 80 -17.07 -8.31 25.40
N ARG A 81 -17.96 -8.58 26.35
CA ARG A 81 -19.23 -7.83 26.51
C ARG A 81 -19.02 -6.39 26.96
N TYR A 82 -17.96 -6.13 27.71
CA TYR A 82 -17.65 -4.80 28.23
C TYR A 82 -16.14 -4.57 28.26
N TYR A 83 -15.77 -3.30 28.26
CA TYR A 83 -14.41 -2.81 28.46
C TYR A 83 -14.37 -1.82 29.63
N GLN A 84 -13.18 -1.51 30.12
CA GLN A 84 -13.03 -0.42 31.09
C GLN A 84 -13.00 0.92 30.34
N ARG A 85 -13.72 1.94 30.82
CA ARG A 85 -13.89 3.23 30.14
C ARG A 85 -12.57 3.86 29.69
N GLY A 86 -11.56 3.87 30.56
CA GLY A 86 -10.24 4.43 30.28
C GLY A 86 -9.49 3.73 29.15
N SER A 87 -9.74 2.42 28.95
CA SER A 87 -9.12 1.65 27.86
C SER A 87 -9.72 2.00 26.49
N THR A 88 -10.94 2.54 26.48
CA THR A 88 -11.67 2.91 25.26
C THR A 88 -11.50 4.36 24.84
N TRP A 89 -10.69 5.16 25.57
CA TRP A 89 -10.46 6.54 25.15
C TRP A 89 -9.81 6.62 23.77
N PHE A 90 -10.34 7.50 22.93
CA PHE A 90 -9.82 7.71 21.59
C PHE A 90 -8.35 8.14 21.62
N THR A 91 -7.97 9.06 22.51
CA THR A 91 -6.57 9.52 22.66
C THR A 91 -5.61 8.43 23.16
N HIS A 92 -6.11 7.39 23.82
CA HIS A 92 -5.26 6.30 24.30
C HIS A 92 -4.95 5.28 23.19
N THR A 93 -5.95 4.97 22.36
CA THR A 93 -5.84 3.88 21.39
C THR A 93 -5.80 4.31 19.94
N PHE A 94 -6.31 5.51 19.64
CA PHE A 94 -6.68 6.03 18.33
C PHE A 94 -7.52 5.04 17.50
N ARG A 95 -8.10 4.03 18.17
CA ARG A 95 -8.71 2.85 17.55
C ARG A 95 -7.85 2.16 16.49
N LEU A 96 -6.53 2.31 16.55
CA LEU A 96 -5.62 1.80 15.51
C LEU A 96 -5.69 0.29 15.32
N GLY A 97 -5.92 -0.48 16.38
CA GLY A 97 -6.08 -1.93 16.28
C GLY A 97 -7.40 -2.35 15.63
N TRP A 98 -8.45 -1.55 15.78
CA TRP A 98 -9.71 -1.74 15.05
C TRP A 98 -9.54 -1.31 13.59
N LEU A 99 -8.90 -0.17 13.34
CA LEU A 99 -8.66 0.34 11.98
C LEU A 99 -7.78 -0.59 11.14
N SER A 100 -6.76 -1.24 11.73
CA SER A 100 -5.94 -2.22 11.02
C SER A 100 -6.72 -3.47 10.61
N ALA A 101 -7.56 -4.00 11.50
CA ALA A 101 -8.44 -5.12 11.15
C ALA A 101 -9.50 -4.71 10.12
N PHE A 102 -10.07 -3.52 10.28
CA PHE A 102 -11.07 -2.97 9.36
C PHE A 102 -10.52 -2.77 7.95
N THR A 103 -9.35 -2.14 7.81
CA THR A 103 -8.69 -1.95 6.51
C THR A 103 -8.34 -3.30 5.88
N PHE A 104 -7.86 -4.28 6.65
CA PHE A 104 -7.69 -5.65 6.14
C PHE A 104 -8.99 -6.25 5.57
N PHE A 105 -10.14 -6.04 6.22
CA PHE A 105 -11.42 -6.50 5.67
C PHE A 105 -11.81 -5.77 4.39
N ILE A 106 -11.55 -4.46 4.27
CA ILE A 106 -11.72 -3.72 3.01
C ILE A 106 -10.87 -4.38 1.93
N GLU A 107 -9.57 -4.60 2.19
CA GLU A 107 -8.63 -5.20 1.24
C GLU A 107 -9.07 -6.58 0.76
N VAL A 108 -9.60 -7.41 1.66
CA VAL A 108 -10.15 -8.72 1.27
C VAL A 108 -11.35 -8.56 0.34
N ILE A 109 -12.29 -7.66 0.64
CA ILE A 109 -13.48 -7.46 -0.19
C ILE A 109 -13.11 -6.90 -1.56
N THR A 110 -12.33 -5.83 -1.61
CA THR A 110 -11.90 -5.20 -2.88
C THR A 110 -11.00 -6.15 -3.67
N GLY A 111 -10.11 -6.88 -3.02
CA GLY A 111 -9.23 -7.86 -3.64
C GLY A 111 -9.99 -9.01 -4.28
N VAL A 112 -11.00 -9.58 -3.61
CA VAL A 112 -11.86 -10.63 -4.17
C VAL A 112 -12.60 -10.14 -5.42
N ILE A 113 -13.08 -8.89 -5.43
CA ILE A 113 -13.75 -8.31 -6.60
C ILE A 113 -12.76 -8.15 -7.76
N LEU A 114 -11.57 -7.59 -7.51
CA LEU A 114 -10.54 -7.40 -8.54
C LEU A 114 -10.05 -8.73 -9.11
N MET A 115 -9.95 -9.75 -8.27
CA MET A 115 -9.51 -11.10 -8.63
C MET A 115 -10.37 -11.73 -9.74
N ILE A 116 -11.66 -11.39 -9.83
CA ILE A 116 -12.58 -11.91 -10.85
C ILE A 116 -12.17 -11.45 -12.27
N PHE A 117 -11.49 -10.30 -12.38
CA PHE A 117 -11.16 -9.65 -13.65
C PHE A 117 -9.67 -9.71 -14.01
N TYR A 118 -8.86 -10.46 -13.26
CA TYR A 118 -7.40 -10.45 -13.39
C TYR A 118 -6.82 -11.86 -13.61
N ALA A 119 -5.98 -12.01 -14.65
CA ALA A 119 -5.20 -13.22 -14.88
C ALA A 119 -3.69 -13.01 -14.57
N PRO A 120 -3.08 -13.82 -13.69
CA PRO A 120 -1.68 -13.65 -13.27
C PRO A 120 -0.67 -14.20 -14.30
N THR A 121 -0.67 -13.65 -15.51
CA THR A 121 0.30 -13.99 -16.57
C THR A 121 0.89 -12.72 -17.20
N PRO A 122 2.20 -12.64 -17.47
CA PRO A 122 2.84 -11.42 -17.98
C PRO A 122 2.21 -10.83 -19.25
N GLY A 123 1.70 -11.69 -20.14
CA GLY A 123 1.04 -11.28 -21.38
C GLY A 123 -0.40 -10.78 -21.22
N ARG A 124 -1.02 -10.95 -20.04
CA ARG A 124 -2.40 -10.49 -19.77
C ARG A 124 -2.52 -9.53 -18.59
N ALA A 125 -1.71 -9.69 -17.55
CA ALA A 125 -1.83 -8.98 -16.28
C ALA A 125 -1.97 -7.45 -16.46
N TYR A 126 -1.08 -6.86 -17.26
CA TYR A 126 -1.12 -5.42 -17.55
C TYR A 126 -2.36 -5.01 -18.36
N GLY A 127 -2.69 -5.77 -19.41
CA GLY A 127 -3.88 -5.52 -20.23
C GLY A 127 -5.19 -5.68 -19.45
N ASP A 128 -5.26 -6.66 -18.55
CA ASP A 128 -6.39 -6.85 -17.62
C ASP A 128 -6.48 -5.68 -16.64
N MET A 129 -5.35 -5.10 -16.21
CA MET A 129 -5.34 -3.89 -15.38
C MET A 129 -5.90 -2.68 -16.14
N LEU A 130 -5.51 -2.49 -17.41
CA LEU A 130 -6.11 -1.47 -18.28
C LEU A 130 -7.61 -1.70 -18.50
N ASN A 131 -8.04 -2.96 -18.64
CA ASN A 131 -9.45 -3.32 -18.79
C ASN A 131 -10.25 -3.02 -17.50
N ILE A 132 -9.68 -3.27 -16.31
CA ILE A 132 -10.26 -2.88 -15.02
C ILE A 132 -10.43 -1.36 -14.94
N LEU A 133 -9.45 -0.59 -15.43
CA LEU A 133 -9.50 0.87 -15.42
C LEU A 133 -10.55 1.45 -16.36
N SER A 134 -10.78 0.83 -17.51
CA SER A 134 -11.57 1.40 -18.61
C SER A 134 -12.96 0.78 -18.79
N ASN A 135 -13.05 -0.55 -18.80
CA ASN A 135 -14.25 -1.26 -19.27
C ASN A 135 -15.07 -1.90 -18.14
N VAL A 136 -14.47 -2.18 -16.98
CA VAL A 136 -15.18 -2.77 -15.84
C VAL A 136 -15.95 -1.68 -15.08
N PRO A 137 -17.28 -1.83 -14.88
CA PRO A 137 -18.05 -0.88 -14.09
C PRO A 137 -17.48 -0.75 -12.67
N PHE A 138 -17.18 0.49 -12.25
CA PHE A 138 -16.49 0.78 -10.98
C PHE A 138 -15.11 0.10 -10.82
N GLY A 139 -14.50 -0.42 -11.87
CA GLY A 139 -13.22 -1.13 -11.80
C GLY A 139 -12.08 -0.24 -11.33
N ARG A 140 -11.93 0.96 -11.91
CA ARG A 140 -10.99 1.99 -11.43
C ARG A 140 -11.21 2.33 -9.95
N PHE A 141 -12.44 2.57 -9.56
CA PHE A 141 -12.79 2.85 -8.17
C PHE A 141 -12.37 1.72 -7.22
N MET A 142 -12.65 0.45 -7.56
CA MET A 142 -12.26 -0.70 -6.75
C MET A 142 -10.74 -0.86 -6.67
N ARG A 143 -10.02 -0.66 -7.78
CA ARG A 143 -8.56 -0.71 -7.83
C ARG A 143 -7.94 0.39 -6.96
N ASP A 144 -8.40 1.62 -7.12
CA ASP A 144 -7.89 2.78 -6.38
C ASP A 144 -8.21 2.64 -4.89
N LEU A 145 -9.39 2.10 -4.54
CA LEU A 145 -9.76 1.83 -3.15
C LEU A 145 -8.92 0.72 -2.52
N HIS A 146 -8.61 -0.36 -3.24
CA HIS A 146 -7.69 -1.42 -2.79
C HIS A 146 -6.27 -0.86 -2.60
N ARG A 147 -5.76 -0.06 -3.55
CA ARG A 147 -4.44 0.57 -3.39
C ARG A 147 -4.40 1.48 -2.17
N LEU A 148 -5.40 2.36 -2.00
CA LEU A 148 -5.47 3.28 -0.87
C LEU A 148 -5.67 2.55 0.47
N GLY A 149 -6.48 1.48 0.49
CA GLY A 149 -6.73 0.67 1.67
C GLY A 149 -5.47 -0.07 2.13
N ALA A 150 -4.65 -0.57 1.21
CA ALA A 150 -3.34 -1.13 1.52
C ALA A 150 -2.42 -0.09 2.19
N GLU A 151 -2.36 1.14 1.65
CA GLU A 151 -1.56 2.23 2.25
C GLU A 151 -2.05 2.59 3.66
N MET A 152 -3.36 2.72 3.83
CA MET A 152 -3.98 2.99 5.13
C MET A 152 -3.74 1.86 6.13
N MET A 153 -3.74 0.60 5.69
CA MET A 153 -3.45 -0.55 6.53
C MET A 153 -2.01 -0.52 7.04
N VAL A 154 -1.03 -0.26 6.17
CA VAL A 154 0.39 -0.13 6.56
C VAL A 154 0.56 0.99 7.59
N ILE A 155 -0.03 2.16 7.34
CA ILE A 155 0.00 3.30 8.28
C ILE A 155 -0.64 2.94 9.62
N ALA A 156 -1.84 2.35 9.60
CA ALA A 156 -2.57 1.99 10.81
C ALA A 156 -1.80 0.96 11.66
N VAL A 157 -1.21 -0.06 11.03
CA VAL A 157 -0.40 -1.08 11.71
C VAL A 157 0.89 -0.46 12.26
N ALA A 158 1.61 0.36 11.49
CA ALA A 158 2.83 1.02 11.96
C ALA A 158 2.56 1.93 13.18
N LEU A 159 1.52 2.76 13.11
CA LEU A 159 1.10 3.60 14.23
C LEU A 159 0.62 2.77 15.42
N HIS A 160 -0.07 1.65 15.18
CA HIS A 160 -0.48 0.74 16.25
C HIS A 160 0.73 0.20 17.01
N MET A 161 1.74 -0.31 16.29
CA MET A 161 2.97 -0.83 16.87
C MET A 161 3.72 0.24 17.65
N LEU A 162 3.88 1.44 17.08
CA LEU A 162 4.52 2.57 17.75
C LEU A 162 3.79 2.96 19.03
N ARG A 163 2.46 3.08 18.99
CA ARG A 163 1.65 3.42 20.17
C ARG A 163 1.81 2.38 21.27
N VAL A 164 1.73 1.09 20.94
CA VAL A 164 1.88 -0.01 21.91
C VAL A 164 3.28 0.00 22.53
N TYR A 165 4.31 0.30 21.74
CA TYR A 165 5.68 0.45 22.23
C TYR A 165 5.81 1.62 23.22
N LEU A 166 5.37 2.83 22.82
CA LEU A 166 5.47 4.05 23.60
C LEU A 166 4.67 3.95 24.91
N THR A 167 3.47 3.37 24.86
CA THR A 167 2.62 3.16 26.04
C THR A 167 3.02 1.97 26.91
N GLY A 168 3.97 1.13 26.46
CA GLY A 168 4.44 -0.04 27.21
C GLY A 168 3.39 -1.12 27.35
N ALA A 169 2.38 -1.13 26.47
CA ALA A 169 1.26 -2.06 26.54
C ALA A 169 1.68 -3.51 26.21
N TYR A 170 2.86 -3.73 25.62
CA TYR A 170 3.45 -5.05 25.37
C TYR A 170 3.99 -5.76 26.61
N LYS A 171 4.17 -5.04 27.73
CA LYS A 171 4.73 -5.61 28.97
C LYS A 171 3.81 -6.70 29.54
N HIS A 172 4.34 -7.48 30.48
CA HIS A 172 3.62 -8.54 31.17
C HIS A 172 2.21 -8.08 31.62
N PRO A 173 1.13 -8.85 31.38
CA PRO A 173 1.10 -10.21 30.82
C PRO A 173 1.01 -10.30 29.28
N ARG A 174 1.11 -9.19 28.54
CA ARG A 174 0.76 -9.11 27.10
C ARG A 174 1.93 -9.40 26.13
N GLN A 175 3.00 -10.03 26.61
CA GLN A 175 4.21 -10.29 25.81
C GLN A 175 3.89 -11.13 24.56
N PHE A 176 3.08 -12.19 24.71
CA PHE A 176 2.66 -13.02 23.58
C PHE A 176 1.76 -12.27 22.58
N THR A 177 0.88 -11.39 23.07
CA THR A 177 0.07 -10.52 22.22
C THR A 177 0.95 -9.61 21.37
N TRP A 178 2.04 -9.09 21.92
CA TRP A 178 3.02 -8.33 21.14
C TRP A 178 3.67 -9.18 20.04
N LEU A 179 4.11 -10.41 20.32
CA LEU A 179 4.69 -11.29 19.30
C LEU A 179 3.73 -11.55 18.14
N THR A 180 2.45 -11.81 18.45
CA THR A 180 1.43 -11.95 17.40
C THR A 180 1.24 -10.65 16.59
N GLY A 181 1.37 -9.49 17.24
CA GLY A 181 1.38 -8.18 16.57
C GLY A 181 2.58 -8.00 15.63
N VAL A 182 3.78 -8.46 16.02
CA VAL A 182 4.96 -8.43 15.14
C VAL A 182 4.76 -9.36 13.92
N VAL A 183 4.18 -10.55 14.11
CA VAL A 183 3.82 -11.43 12.98
C VAL A 183 2.80 -10.77 12.04
N LEU A 184 1.82 -10.06 12.58
CA LEU A 184 0.83 -9.30 11.79
C LEU A 184 1.44 -8.09 11.07
N LEU A 185 2.43 -7.42 11.67
CA LEU A 185 3.23 -6.39 10.99
C LEU A 185 3.94 -7.00 9.77
N LEU A 186 4.66 -8.11 9.96
CA LEU A 186 5.35 -8.80 8.88
C LEU A 186 4.37 -9.29 7.79
N SER A 187 3.21 -9.80 8.19
CA SER A 187 2.16 -10.23 7.26
C SER A 187 1.61 -9.05 6.44
N THR A 188 1.39 -7.89 7.07
CA THR A 188 0.98 -6.64 6.39
C THR A 188 2.01 -6.22 5.33
N LEU A 189 3.29 -6.19 5.71
CA LEU A 189 4.37 -5.83 4.79
C LEU A 189 4.48 -6.83 3.63
N LEU A 190 4.32 -8.13 3.91
CA LEU A 190 4.37 -9.18 2.89
C LEU A 190 3.15 -9.14 1.96
N LEU A 191 1.94 -8.85 2.46
CA LEU A 191 0.75 -8.61 1.64
C LEU A 191 0.98 -7.45 0.69
N SER A 192 1.47 -6.33 1.21
CA SER A 192 1.70 -5.13 0.39
C SER A 192 2.79 -5.38 -0.66
N PHE A 193 3.91 -6.02 -0.29
CA PHE A 193 4.98 -6.37 -1.23
C PHE A 193 4.54 -7.36 -2.32
N SER A 194 3.81 -8.42 -1.93
CA SER A 194 3.37 -9.44 -2.89
C SER A 194 2.30 -8.93 -3.85
N GLY A 195 1.41 -8.05 -3.38
CA GLY A 195 0.39 -7.38 -4.19
C GLY A 195 0.98 -6.33 -5.13
N TYR A 196 2.09 -5.69 -4.75
CA TYR A 196 2.73 -4.63 -5.53
C TYR A 196 3.16 -5.11 -6.92
N LEU A 197 3.55 -6.38 -7.08
CA LEU A 197 3.95 -6.97 -8.38
C LEU A 197 2.79 -7.14 -9.37
N LEU A 198 1.56 -7.29 -8.88
CA LEU A 198 0.43 -7.79 -9.67
C LEU A 198 0.00 -6.89 -10.84
N PRO A 199 0.08 -5.54 -10.78
CA PRO A 199 -0.15 -4.69 -11.93
C PRO A 199 0.75 -4.97 -13.13
N TRP A 200 1.92 -5.58 -12.90
CA TRP A 200 2.91 -5.90 -13.93
C TRP A 200 3.34 -4.67 -14.75
N ASP A 201 3.51 -3.56 -14.04
CA ASP A 201 4.08 -2.32 -14.58
C ASP A 201 5.59 -2.20 -14.26
N GLN A 202 6.22 -1.19 -14.84
CA GLN A 202 7.67 -1.03 -14.81
C GLN A 202 8.24 -0.91 -13.38
N LEU A 203 7.75 0.05 -12.58
CA LEU A 203 8.16 0.23 -11.20
C LEU A 203 7.91 -1.01 -10.34
N ALA A 204 6.73 -1.63 -10.45
CA ALA A 204 6.41 -2.83 -9.69
C ALA A 204 7.39 -3.98 -9.99
N TYR A 205 7.62 -4.25 -11.27
CA TYR A 205 8.50 -5.32 -11.72
C TYR A 205 9.93 -5.14 -11.18
N TRP A 206 10.51 -3.95 -11.34
CA TRP A 206 11.88 -3.69 -10.92
C TRP A 206 12.03 -3.56 -9.42
N ALA A 207 11.10 -2.91 -8.72
CA ALA A 207 11.13 -2.83 -7.27
C ALA A 207 11.11 -4.22 -6.61
N VAL A 208 10.26 -5.13 -7.11
CA VAL A 208 10.18 -6.50 -6.60
C VAL A 208 11.36 -7.34 -7.05
N THR A 209 11.90 -7.12 -8.25
CA THR A 209 13.14 -7.77 -8.71
C THR A 209 14.31 -7.39 -7.81
N ILE A 210 14.52 -6.11 -7.51
CA ILE A 210 15.55 -5.65 -6.56
C ILE A 210 15.29 -6.24 -5.17
N GLY A 211 14.04 -6.18 -4.70
CA GLY A 211 13.63 -6.70 -3.40
C GLY A 211 13.94 -8.19 -3.21
N THR A 212 13.58 -9.01 -4.21
CA THR A 212 13.87 -10.44 -4.17
C THR A 212 15.35 -10.76 -4.39
N SER A 213 16.09 -9.93 -5.13
CA SER A 213 17.54 -10.14 -5.36
C SER A 213 18.34 -9.94 -4.07
N MET A 214 17.80 -9.18 -3.11
CA MET A 214 18.39 -9.09 -1.77
C MET A 214 18.36 -10.44 -1.04
N ALA A 215 17.37 -11.30 -1.31
CA ALA A 215 17.29 -12.63 -0.68
C ALA A 215 18.50 -13.50 -1.03
N ASP A 216 19.09 -13.36 -2.23
CA ASP A 216 20.33 -14.06 -2.61
C ASP A 216 21.53 -13.70 -1.73
N LYS A 217 21.50 -12.52 -1.12
CA LYS A 217 22.55 -12.07 -0.20
C LYS A 217 22.41 -12.69 1.19
N ALA A 218 21.32 -13.39 1.48
CA ALA A 218 21.19 -14.07 2.77
C ALA A 218 22.25 -15.16 2.94
N PRO A 219 22.94 -15.23 4.09
CA PRO A 219 24.08 -16.12 4.28
C PRO A 219 23.68 -17.61 4.27
N VAL A 220 22.42 -17.93 4.53
CA VAL A 220 21.90 -19.30 4.59
C VAL A 220 20.58 -19.39 3.82
N GLY A 221 20.51 -20.29 2.84
CA GLY A 221 19.27 -20.61 2.11
C GLY A 221 18.71 -19.51 1.19
N GLY A 222 19.41 -18.37 1.05
CA GLY A 222 18.95 -17.21 0.27
C GLY A 222 18.67 -17.53 -1.19
N ARG A 223 19.65 -18.13 -1.87
CA ARG A 223 19.54 -18.54 -3.28
C ARG A 223 18.36 -19.50 -3.51
N GLU A 224 18.20 -20.50 -2.64
CA GLU A 224 17.14 -21.50 -2.78
C GLU A 224 15.76 -20.87 -2.54
N ALA A 225 15.64 -19.97 -1.56
CA ALA A 225 14.42 -19.20 -1.32
C ALA A 225 14.07 -18.32 -2.53
N ASN A 226 15.07 -17.66 -3.14
CA ASN A 226 14.86 -16.83 -4.32
C ASN A 226 14.40 -17.67 -5.52
N LEU A 227 15.08 -18.77 -5.81
CA LEU A 227 14.68 -19.70 -6.87
C LEU A 227 13.27 -20.26 -6.66
N LEU A 228 12.88 -20.55 -5.41
CA LEU A 228 11.52 -20.99 -5.08
C LEU A 228 10.47 -19.89 -5.32
N LEU A 229 10.79 -18.66 -4.94
CA LEU A 229 9.89 -17.50 -5.07
C LEU A 229 9.71 -17.07 -6.53
N ARG A 230 10.81 -16.95 -7.29
CA ARG A 230 10.78 -16.53 -8.70
C ARG A 230 10.44 -17.66 -9.65
N GLY A 231 10.81 -18.90 -9.31
CA GLY A 231 10.70 -20.07 -10.18
C GLY A 231 11.67 -20.06 -11.36
N ALA A 232 12.54 -19.06 -11.45
CA ALA A 232 13.53 -18.83 -12.50
C ALA A 232 14.58 -17.79 -11.99
N PRO A 233 15.69 -17.54 -12.72
CA PRO A 233 16.63 -16.49 -12.36
C PRO A 233 15.97 -15.09 -12.27
N ASP A 234 15.08 -14.81 -13.23
CA ASP A 234 14.32 -13.57 -13.32
C ASP A 234 12.83 -13.81 -13.03
N ILE A 235 12.10 -12.75 -12.68
CA ILE A 235 10.67 -12.83 -12.41
C ILE A 235 9.91 -12.99 -13.74
N GLY A 236 9.55 -14.24 -14.07
CA GLY A 236 8.71 -14.54 -15.24
C GLY A 236 7.27 -14.88 -14.87
N ALA A 237 6.59 -15.61 -15.76
CA ALA A 237 5.22 -16.07 -15.53
C ALA A 237 5.08 -16.92 -14.25
N GLY A 238 6.07 -17.77 -13.97
CA GLY A 238 6.08 -18.57 -12.75
C GLY A 238 6.21 -17.73 -11.47
N GLY A 239 6.97 -16.64 -11.52
CA GLY A 239 7.14 -15.72 -10.40
C GLY A 239 5.85 -14.95 -10.13
N LEU A 240 5.24 -14.38 -11.17
CA LEU A 240 3.96 -13.67 -11.06
C LEU A 240 2.86 -14.54 -10.46
N LEU A 241 2.71 -15.79 -10.93
CA LEU A 241 1.72 -16.72 -10.38
C LEU A 241 1.95 -17.00 -8.89
N ARG A 242 3.20 -17.19 -8.46
CA ARG A 242 3.52 -17.45 -7.04
C ARG A 242 3.24 -16.23 -6.17
N PHE A 243 3.61 -15.03 -6.62
CA PHE A 243 3.31 -13.78 -5.93
C PHE A 243 1.80 -13.56 -5.81
N TYR A 244 1.06 -13.85 -6.87
CA TYR A 244 -0.40 -13.85 -6.84
C TYR A 244 -0.95 -14.82 -5.79
N LEU A 245 -0.52 -16.09 -5.77
CA LEU A 245 -0.96 -17.08 -4.77
C LEU A 245 -0.56 -16.70 -3.34
N LEU A 246 0.63 -16.11 -3.14
CA LEU A 246 1.04 -15.57 -1.85
C LEU A 246 0.07 -14.46 -1.41
N HIS A 247 -0.22 -13.53 -2.30
CA HIS A 247 -1.03 -12.35 -2.01
C HIS A 247 -2.50 -12.67 -1.77
N VAL A 248 -3.13 -13.54 -2.57
CA VAL A 248 -4.58 -13.79 -2.51
C VAL A 248 -4.97 -14.95 -1.60
N LEU A 249 -4.05 -15.89 -1.32
CA LEU A 249 -4.35 -17.11 -0.58
C LEU A 249 -3.50 -17.26 0.69
N PHE A 250 -2.18 -17.46 0.54
CA PHE A 250 -1.36 -17.91 1.66
C PHE A 250 -1.22 -16.87 2.77
N VAL A 251 -0.87 -15.63 2.41
CA VAL A 251 -0.63 -14.57 3.39
C VAL A 251 -1.93 -14.06 4.01
N PRO A 252 -3.05 -13.90 3.27
CA PRO A 252 -4.35 -13.59 3.89
C PRO A 252 -4.80 -14.64 4.90
N LEU A 253 -4.64 -15.95 4.61
CA LEU A 253 -5.00 -17.01 5.56
C LEU A 253 -4.12 -16.97 6.82
N LEU A 254 -2.81 -16.72 6.65
CA LEU A 254 -1.90 -16.51 7.77
C LEU A 254 -2.31 -15.29 8.61
N ALA A 255 -2.63 -14.17 7.96
CA ALA A 255 -3.11 -12.96 8.62
C ALA A 255 -4.42 -13.22 9.37
N ILE A 256 -5.40 -13.91 8.79
CA ILE A 256 -6.67 -14.29 9.45
C ILE A 256 -6.40 -15.16 10.69
N LEU A 257 -5.50 -16.14 10.60
CA LEU A 257 -5.11 -16.99 11.73
C LEU A 257 -4.54 -16.13 12.88
N PHE A 258 -3.57 -15.28 12.59
CA PHE A 258 -2.92 -14.46 13.61
C PHE A 258 -3.81 -13.31 14.10
N ILE A 259 -4.68 -12.73 13.28
CA ILE A 259 -5.71 -11.78 13.70
C ILE A 259 -6.62 -12.47 14.71
N SER A 260 -7.06 -13.71 14.43
CA SER A 260 -7.91 -14.48 15.32
C SER A 260 -7.24 -14.73 16.68
N ILE A 261 -5.97 -15.19 16.67
CA ILE A 261 -5.19 -15.39 17.91
C ILE A 261 -5.00 -14.07 18.66
N HIS A 262 -4.62 -13.01 17.95
CA HIS A 262 -4.37 -11.68 18.53
C HIS A 262 -5.63 -11.12 19.19
N TYR A 263 -6.75 -11.12 18.48
CA TYR A 263 -8.05 -10.70 19.01
C TYR A 263 -8.50 -11.59 20.16
N TYR A 264 -8.32 -12.91 20.10
CA TYR A 264 -8.65 -13.78 21.22
C TYR A 264 -7.90 -13.37 22.50
N LYS A 265 -6.58 -13.14 22.43
CA LYS A 265 -5.79 -12.71 23.59
C LYS A 265 -6.21 -11.34 24.12
N VAL A 266 -6.43 -10.38 23.22
CA VAL A 266 -6.90 -9.03 23.60
C VAL A 266 -8.30 -9.09 24.20
N SER A 267 -9.23 -9.81 23.60
CA SER A 267 -10.63 -9.84 23.97
C SER A 267 -10.94 -10.70 25.20
N ARG A 268 -10.24 -11.83 25.37
CA ARG A 268 -10.59 -12.82 26.41
C ARG A 268 -9.67 -12.81 27.61
N GLU A 269 -8.38 -12.58 27.42
CA GLU A 269 -7.42 -12.75 28.50
C GLU A 269 -6.99 -11.43 29.15
N HIS A 270 -6.67 -10.42 28.35
CA HIS A 270 -5.96 -9.24 28.88
C HIS A 270 -6.72 -7.92 28.77
N SER A 271 -7.81 -7.89 28.00
CA SER A 271 -8.50 -6.67 27.57
C SER A 271 -7.56 -5.66 26.89
N ILE A 272 -8.13 -4.54 26.44
CA ILE A 272 -7.33 -3.38 26.03
C ILE A 272 -6.64 -2.82 27.28
N SER A 273 -5.35 -2.50 27.18
CA SER A 273 -4.61 -1.92 28.29
C SER A 273 -5.24 -0.61 28.76
N LEU A 274 -5.34 -0.40 30.07
CA LEU A 274 -5.57 0.94 30.62
C LEU A 274 -4.35 1.84 30.38
N PRO A 275 -4.55 3.17 30.25
CA PRO A 275 -3.48 4.15 30.36
C PRO A 275 -2.64 3.91 31.61
N ALA A 276 -1.31 3.93 31.47
CA ALA A 276 -0.38 3.61 32.57
C ALA A 276 -0.63 4.47 33.83
N VAL A 277 -0.93 5.77 33.64
CA VAL A 277 -1.26 6.71 34.73
C VAL A 277 -2.46 6.30 35.58
N ILE A 278 -3.42 5.58 35.00
CA ILE A 278 -4.62 5.08 35.71
C ILE A 278 -4.31 3.78 36.44
N ASP A 279 -3.57 2.88 35.77
CA ASP A 279 -3.31 1.53 36.24
C ASP A 279 -2.29 1.51 37.38
N GLU A 280 -1.23 2.33 37.27
CA GLU A 280 -0.16 2.46 38.27
C GLU A 280 -0.45 3.52 39.35
N GLY A 281 -1.65 4.10 39.36
CA GLY A 281 -2.17 4.87 40.50
C GLY A 281 -1.66 6.30 40.65
N GLU A 282 -1.29 6.98 39.57
CA GLU A 282 -0.84 8.39 39.60
C GLU A 282 -1.98 9.40 39.37
N MET A 283 -3.21 8.92 39.16
CA MET A 283 -4.40 9.75 39.03
C MET A 283 -5.20 9.79 40.33
N ASP A 284 -5.85 10.93 40.54
CA ASP A 284 -6.89 11.14 41.55
C ASP A 284 -7.89 9.98 41.61
N GLU A 285 -8.31 9.60 42.81
CA GLU A 285 -9.07 8.36 43.05
C GLU A 285 -10.42 8.37 42.34
N ASP A 286 -11.12 9.51 42.31
CA ASP A 286 -12.41 9.65 41.65
C ASP A 286 -12.27 9.46 40.15
N LYS A 287 -11.24 10.06 39.55
CA LYS A 287 -10.94 9.89 38.13
C LYS A 287 -10.52 8.45 37.80
N ARG A 288 -9.80 7.78 38.70
CA ARG A 288 -9.42 6.37 38.55
C ARG A 288 -10.64 5.46 38.60
N LYS A 289 -11.58 5.71 39.52
CA LYS A 289 -12.84 4.99 39.62
C LYS A 289 -13.66 5.15 38.34
N PHE A 290 -13.83 6.39 37.87
CA PHE A 290 -14.50 6.70 36.61
C PHE A 290 -13.88 5.99 35.41
N ALA A 291 -12.54 5.94 35.33
CA ALA A 291 -11.84 5.27 34.24
C ALA A 291 -11.97 3.73 34.28
N LYS A 292 -12.21 3.14 35.45
CA LYS A 292 -12.41 1.70 35.63
C LYS A 292 -13.88 1.27 35.53
N GLU A 293 -14.81 2.22 35.37
CA GLU A 293 -16.21 1.91 35.08
C GLU A 293 -16.35 1.07 33.81
N ARG A 294 -17.37 0.20 33.80
CA ARG A 294 -17.66 -0.67 32.68
C ARG A 294 -18.38 0.12 31.60
N VAL A 295 -17.94 -0.06 30.36
CA VAL A 295 -18.60 0.43 29.15
C VAL A 295 -18.94 -0.80 28.33
N ASP A 296 -20.20 -0.95 27.98
CA ASP A 296 -20.66 -2.11 27.24
C ASP A 296 -20.21 -2.03 25.77
N LEU A 297 -19.96 -3.19 25.16
CA LEU A 297 -19.60 -3.28 23.76
C LEU A 297 -20.75 -2.76 22.89
N ILE A 298 -21.98 -3.19 23.21
CA ILE A 298 -23.22 -2.75 22.58
C ILE A 298 -24.06 -2.06 23.67
N PRO A 299 -24.53 -0.82 23.43
CA PRO A 299 -24.35 -0.01 22.23
C PRO A 299 -23.08 0.85 22.22
N ASP A 300 -22.51 1.15 23.38
CA ASP A 300 -21.62 2.30 23.55
C ASP A 300 -20.38 2.22 22.65
N LEU A 301 -19.57 1.17 22.81
CA LEU A 301 -18.31 1.07 22.08
C LEU A 301 -18.52 0.86 20.58
N MET A 302 -19.46 0.00 20.20
CA MET A 302 -19.73 -0.31 18.79
C MET A 302 -20.29 0.89 18.03
N THR A 303 -21.09 1.75 18.66
CA THR A 303 -21.59 2.97 17.99
C THR A 303 -20.44 3.89 17.61
N HIS A 304 -19.47 4.07 18.50
CA HIS A 304 -18.28 4.88 18.23
C HIS A 304 -17.38 4.25 17.16
N GLU A 305 -17.16 2.94 17.21
CA GLU A 305 -16.35 2.23 16.22
C GLU A 305 -17.04 2.18 14.85
N LEU A 306 -18.36 2.01 14.80
CA LEU A 306 -19.17 2.10 13.57
C LEU A 306 -19.09 3.50 12.97
N PHE A 307 -19.25 4.54 13.77
CA PHE A 307 -19.10 5.92 13.31
C PHE A 307 -17.71 6.16 12.68
N LEU A 308 -16.64 5.72 13.36
CA LEU A 308 -15.28 5.84 12.82
C LEU A 308 -15.07 5.03 11.54
N THR A 309 -15.66 3.83 11.47
CA THR A 309 -15.61 2.96 10.29
C THR A 309 -16.29 3.64 9.09
N VAL A 310 -17.49 4.18 9.29
CA VAL A 310 -18.22 4.93 8.26
C VAL A 310 -17.44 6.18 7.84
N LEU A 311 -16.90 6.93 8.79
CA LEU A 311 -16.11 8.13 8.52
C LEU A 311 -14.86 7.82 7.70
N VAL A 312 -14.06 6.81 8.11
CA VAL A 312 -12.84 6.40 7.39
C VAL A 312 -13.19 5.91 5.98
N THR A 313 -14.24 5.09 5.85
CA THR A 313 -14.71 4.64 4.53
C THR A 313 -15.13 5.81 3.65
N ALA A 314 -15.88 6.77 4.20
CA ALA A 314 -16.31 7.97 3.47
C ALA A 314 -15.10 8.82 3.03
N VAL A 315 -14.09 8.99 3.89
CA VAL A 315 -12.85 9.69 3.53
C VAL A 315 -12.08 8.95 2.43
N MET A 316 -11.99 7.63 2.50
CA MET A 316 -11.35 6.82 1.45
C MET A 316 -12.11 6.96 0.13
N ILE A 317 -13.44 6.81 0.14
CA ILE A 317 -14.30 7.00 -1.04
C ILE A 317 -14.13 8.40 -1.62
N LEU A 318 -14.19 9.43 -0.78
CA LEU A 318 -14.00 10.81 -1.22
C LEU A 318 -12.63 10.98 -1.87
N SER A 319 -11.57 10.45 -1.24
CA SER A 319 -10.21 10.55 -1.76
C SER A 319 -10.07 9.93 -3.15
N VAL A 320 -10.58 8.71 -3.35
CA VAL A 320 -10.47 8.00 -4.65
C VAL A 320 -11.37 8.60 -5.74
N VAL A 321 -12.41 9.34 -5.36
CA VAL A 321 -13.30 10.03 -6.31
C VAL A 321 -12.77 11.41 -6.70
N THR A 322 -11.99 12.07 -5.84
CA THR A 322 -11.54 13.46 -6.07
C THR A 322 -10.11 13.59 -6.57
N TRP A 323 -9.15 12.97 -5.89
CA TRP A 323 -7.72 13.26 -6.13
C TRP A 323 -6.82 12.03 -6.17
N PHE A 324 -7.22 10.91 -5.58
CA PHE A 324 -6.35 9.75 -5.40
C PHE A 324 -6.61 8.79 -6.54
N HIS A 325 -5.57 8.53 -7.31
CA HIS A 325 -5.60 7.55 -8.39
C HIS A 325 -4.38 6.67 -8.21
N ALA A 326 -4.58 5.35 -8.19
CA ALA A 326 -3.46 4.45 -8.08
C ALA A 326 -2.59 4.57 -9.34
N PRO A 327 -1.29 4.90 -9.21
CA PRO A 327 -0.42 4.98 -10.38
C PRO A 327 -0.39 3.62 -11.08
N LEU A 328 -0.34 3.66 -12.41
CA LEU A 328 -0.06 2.50 -13.25
C LEU A 328 0.97 2.97 -14.27
N GLU A 329 2.18 2.44 -14.18
CA GLU A 329 3.23 2.76 -15.16
C GLU A 329 3.01 2.00 -16.47
N HIS A 330 3.91 2.15 -17.45
CA HIS A 330 3.83 1.34 -18.65
C HIS A 330 4.09 -0.14 -18.38
N HIS A 331 3.71 -0.98 -19.35
CA HIS A 331 3.87 -2.43 -19.26
C HIS A 331 5.33 -2.80 -19.00
N ALA A 332 5.56 -3.69 -18.03
CA ALA A 332 6.90 -4.10 -17.64
C ALA A 332 7.74 -4.63 -18.83
N ASP A 333 8.86 -3.97 -19.10
CA ASP A 333 9.95 -4.41 -19.97
C ASP A 333 11.16 -4.85 -19.12
N PRO A 334 11.43 -6.17 -19.04
CA PRO A 334 12.59 -6.72 -18.34
C PRO A 334 13.95 -6.30 -18.91
N PHE A 335 14.01 -5.76 -20.13
CA PHE A 335 15.26 -5.36 -20.79
C PHE A 335 15.62 -3.89 -20.57
N VAL A 336 14.70 -3.10 -20.00
CA VAL A 336 14.92 -1.66 -19.76
C VAL A 336 14.75 -1.37 -18.28
N THR A 337 15.84 -1.22 -17.55
CA THR A 337 15.75 -0.79 -16.14
C THR A 337 15.45 0.71 -16.06
N PRO A 338 14.43 1.14 -15.28
CA PRO A 338 14.18 2.55 -15.04
C PRO A 338 15.37 3.22 -14.36
N LEU A 339 15.65 4.46 -14.78
CA LEU A 339 16.73 5.24 -14.17
C LEU A 339 16.45 5.51 -12.69
N ASP A 340 15.20 5.85 -12.38
CA ASP A 340 14.73 6.15 -11.03
C ASP A 340 13.82 5.02 -10.54
N THR A 341 14.41 3.94 -10.01
CA THR A 341 13.66 2.84 -9.38
C THR A 341 13.65 3.03 -7.86
N GLU A 342 12.46 3.04 -7.26
CA GLU A 342 12.30 3.12 -5.80
C GLU A 342 11.44 2.00 -5.23
N ALA A 343 11.78 1.59 -4.02
CA ALA A 343 10.95 0.70 -3.23
C ALA A 343 9.69 1.46 -2.76
N PRO A 344 8.58 0.75 -2.48
CA PRO A 344 7.45 1.35 -1.79
C PRO A 344 7.88 2.10 -0.53
N TRP A 345 7.20 3.21 -0.20
CA TRP A 345 7.67 4.16 0.81
C TRP A 345 7.98 3.54 2.19
N TYR A 346 7.27 2.48 2.57
CA TYR A 346 7.46 1.74 3.81
C TYR A 346 8.70 0.81 3.80
N PHE A 347 9.36 0.63 2.67
CA PHE A 347 10.65 -0.06 2.50
C PHE A 347 11.81 0.86 2.11
N LEU A 348 11.57 2.16 1.88
CA LEU A 348 12.63 3.11 1.53
C LEU A 348 13.78 3.13 2.54
N TRP A 349 13.50 2.90 3.83
CA TRP A 349 14.56 2.83 4.84
C TRP A 349 15.56 1.69 4.61
N ILE A 350 15.13 0.56 4.04
CA ILE A 350 16.02 -0.54 3.63
C ILE A 350 16.85 -0.11 2.43
N GLN A 351 16.21 0.52 1.44
CA GLN A 351 16.91 1.07 0.28
C GLN A 351 17.94 2.14 0.67
N GLY A 352 17.64 2.98 1.66
CA GLY A 352 18.57 3.96 2.19
C GLY A 352 19.77 3.31 2.87
N MET A 353 19.57 2.24 3.65
CA MET A 353 20.68 1.48 4.23
C MET A 353 21.57 0.84 3.16
N LEU A 354 21.01 0.32 2.06
CA LEU A 354 21.80 -0.26 0.97
C LEU A 354 22.80 0.73 0.36
N LYS A 355 22.53 2.03 0.42
CA LYS A 355 23.45 3.07 -0.07
C LYS A 355 24.62 3.34 0.88
N LEU A 356 24.57 2.83 2.12
CA LEU A 356 25.59 3.08 3.15
C LEU A 356 26.73 2.06 3.17
N GLY A 357 26.60 0.92 2.51
CA GLY A 357 27.64 -0.10 2.56
C GLY A 357 27.24 -1.42 1.93
N ASP A 358 27.82 -2.50 2.45
CA ASP A 358 27.65 -3.84 1.89
C ASP A 358 26.16 -4.28 1.86
N PRO A 359 25.64 -4.75 0.71
CA PRO A 359 24.25 -5.15 0.58
C PRO A 359 23.82 -6.31 1.49
N THR A 360 24.73 -7.21 1.87
CA THR A 360 24.43 -8.33 2.77
C THR A 360 24.18 -7.81 4.19
N ILE A 361 25.07 -6.93 4.67
CA ILE A 361 24.96 -6.34 6.00
C ILE A 361 23.74 -5.41 6.07
N MET A 362 23.66 -4.47 5.14
CA MET A 362 22.67 -3.39 5.17
C MET A 362 21.28 -3.83 4.71
N GLY A 363 21.20 -4.72 3.72
CA GLY A 363 19.95 -5.17 3.12
C GLY A 363 19.35 -6.43 3.74
N VAL A 364 20.15 -7.26 4.43
CA VAL A 364 19.67 -8.53 4.99
C VAL A 364 19.89 -8.62 6.50
N ILE A 365 21.14 -8.53 6.96
CA ILE A 365 21.47 -8.79 8.36
C ILE A 365 20.84 -7.75 9.28
N LEU A 366 21.05 -6.45 9.03
CA LEU A 366 20.53 -5.39 9.88
C LEU A 366 18.98 -5.33 9.92
N PRO A 367 18.25 -5.35 8.78
CA PRO A 367 16.80 -5.45 8.80
C PRO A 367 16.30 -6.66 9.60
N THR A 368 16.92 -7.82 9.41
CA THR A 368 16.57 -9.05 10.14
C THR A 368 16.78 -8.87 11.65
N LEU A 369 17.90 -8.27 12.07
CA LEU A 369 18.17 -7.97 13.46
C LEU A 369 17.19 -6.94 14.04
N ILE A 370 16.75 -5.96 13.27
CA ILE A 370 15.74 -4.97 13.69
C ILE A 370 14.40 -5.68 13.95
N PHE A 371 13.94 -6.54 13.04
CA PHE A 371 12.72 -7.32 13.27
C PHE A 371 12.88 -8.33 14.42
N ALA A 372 14.03 -9.00 14.55
CA ALA A 372 14.33 -9.88 15.67
C ALA A 372 14.33 -9.12 17.01
N LEU A 373 14.85 -7.89 17.04
CA LEU A 373 14.79 -7.02 18.20
C LEU A 373 13.35 -6.72 18.59
N LEU A 374 12.45 -6.46 17.62
CA LEU A 374 11.03 -6.28 17.93
C LEU A 374 10.44 -7.49 18.66
N PHE A 375 10.75 -8.74 18.25
CA PHE A 375 10.34 -9.93 19.00
C PHE A 375 10.94 -9.96 20.42
N ALA A 376 12.19 -9.49 20.59
CA ALA A 376 12.90 -9.51 21.86
C ALA A 376 12.52 -8.37 22.83
N VAL A 377 11.91 -7.27 22.34
CA VAL A 377 11.58 -6.08 23.15
C VAL A 377 10.93 -6.40 24.50
N PRO A 378 9.87 -7.24 24.59
CA PRO A 378 9.20 -7.51 25.87
C PRO A 378 10.05 -8.27 26.89
N TYR A 379 11.14 -8.88 26.45
CA TYR A 379 12.07 -9.67 27.26
C TYR A 379 13.33 -8.88 27.65
N ILE A 380 13.69 -7.88 26.84
CA ILE A 380 14.81 -6.97 27.11
C ILE A 380 14.39 -5.82 28.05
N ASP A 381 13.18 -5.26 27.86
CA ASP A 381 12.69 -4.17 28.70
C ASP A 381 12.19 -4.69 30.07
N ARG A 382 13.15 -4.85 31.00
CA ARG A 382 12.94 -5.34 32.38
C ARG A 382 12.21 -4.37 33.31
N ASN A 383 11.97 -3.12 32.89
CA ASN A 383 11.32 -2.14 33.75
C ASN A 383 9.86 -2.57 34.03
N PRO A 384 9.41 -2.74 35.29
CA PRO A 384 8.04 -3.15 35.57
C PRO A 384 7.00 -2.05 35.25
N SER A 385 7.40 -0.77 35.35
CA SER A 385 6.51 0.36 35.11
C SER A 385 6.25 0.57 33.61
N ARG A 386 5.02 0.96 33.26
CA ARG A 386 4.58 1.40 31.92
C ARG A 386 4.58 2.92 31.78
N LEU A 387 4.70 3.65 32.89
CA LEU A 387 4.72 5.12 32.89
C LEU A 387 5.89 5.66 32.08
N GLY A 388 5.61 6.61 31.18
CA GLY A 388 6.63 7.15 30.29
C GLY A 388 7.81 7.80 31.03
N LYS A 389 7.54 8.49 32.14
CA LYS A 389 8.57 9.11 32.99
C LYS A 389 9.56 8.10 33.59
N ASN A 390 9.14 6.86 33.79
CA ASN A 390 9.98 5.78 34.31
C ASN A 390 10.71 5.03 33.18
N ARG A 391 10.30 5.23 31.92
CA ARG A 391 10.81 4.53 30.72
C ARG A 391 11.56 5.46 29.77
N LYS A 392 12.24 6.48 30.29
CA LYS A 392 12.94 7.51 29.48
C LYS A 392 13.86 6.91 28.41
N VAL A 393 14.63 5.88 28.78
CA VAL A 393 15.54 5.19 27.84
C VAL A 393 14.76 4.49 26.72
N ALA A 394 13.72 3.71 27.04
CA ALA A 394 12.91 3.03 26.04
C ALA A 394 12.21 4.03 25.10
N ILE A 395 11.69 5.14 25.65
CA ILE A 395 11.06 6.21 24.86
C ILE A 395 12.09 6.88 23.95
N ALA A 396 13.28 7.25 24.48
CA ALA A 396 14.34 7.85 23.69
C ALA A 396 14.79 6.92 22.55
N MET A 397 14.99 5.63 22.82
CA MET A 397 15.30 4.63 21.79
C MET A 397 14.19 4.53 20.72
N GLY A 398 12.92 4.60 21.13
CA GLY A 398 11.80 4.61 20.18
C GLY A 398 11.80 5.85 19.28
N ILE A 399 12.01 7.03 19.86
CA ILE A 399 12.09 8.30 19.11
C ILE A 399 13.28 8.29 18.15
N LEU A 400 14.47 7.86 18.63
CA LEU A 400 15.66 7.73 17.79
C LEU A 400 15.44 6.73 16.66
N SER A 401 14.75 5.62 16.91
CA SER A 401 14.42 4.64 15.87
C SER A 401 13.49 5.23 14.80
N VAL A 402 12.47 6.02 15.20
CA VAL A 402 11.59 6.72 14.26
C VAL A 402 12.38 7.76 13.45
N MET A 403 13.23 8.55 14.10
CA MET A 403 14.11 9.51 13.40
C MET A 403 15.03 8.81 12.41
N ALA A 404 15.65 7.70 12.80
CA ALA A 404 16.50 6.90 11.93
C ALA A 404 15.72 6.37 10.72
N LEU A 405 14.51 5.82 10.94
CA LEU A 405 13.65 5.37 9.83
C LEU A 405 13.31 6.50 8.87
N VAL A 406 12.97 7.71 9.36
CA VAL A 406 12.67 8.86 8.50
C VAL A 406 13.90 9.29 7.69
N ILE A 407 15.06 9.40 8.33
CA ILE A 407 16.32 9.78 7.66
C ILE A 407 16.69 8.73 6.60
N LEU A 408 16.64 7.44 6.95
CA LEU A 408 16.94 6.35 6.04
C LEU A 408 15.93 6.29 4.88
N SER A 409 14.64 6.54 5.13
CA SER A 409 13.65 6.60 4.05
C SER A 409 13.94 7.76 3.09
N TYR A 410 14.34 8.93 3.59
CA TYR A 410 14.77 10.03 2.72
C TYR A 410 16.01 9.66 1.89
N MET A 411 17.01 9.04 2.53
CA MET A 411 18.20 8.54 1.82
C MET A 411 17.86 7.46 0.80
N GLY A 412 16.78 6.70 1.02
CA GLY A 412 16.28 5.69 0.09
C GLY A 412 15.81 6.25 -1.25
N THR A 413 15.36 7.51 -1.28
CA THR A 413 14.82 8.14 -2.49
C THR A 413 15.85 8.21 -3.64
N PRO A 414 15.42 8.21 -4.91
CA PRO A 414 16.31 8.32 -6.08
C PRO A 414 17.21 9.57 -6.08
N HIS A 415 16.84 10.61 -5.33
CA HIS A 415 17.54 11.89 -5.29
C HIS A 415 18.80 11.90 -4.41
N TRP A 416 18.94 10.94 -3.50
CA TRP A 416 20.04 10.92 -2.55
C TRP A 416 21.12 9.89 -2.92
N GLY A 417 22.36 10.34 -3.06
CA GLY A 417 23.54 9.47 -3.15
C GLY A 417 23.67 8.63 -4.43
N ILE A 418 22.84 8.86 -5.46
CA ILE A 418 22.93 8.16 -6.74
C ILE A 418 23.71 9.03 -7.73
N VAL A 419 24.83 8.50 -8.21
CA VAL A 419 25.61 9.11 -9.30
C VAL A 419 25.12 8.51 -10.62
N THR A 420 24.13 9.13 -11.25
CA THR A 420 23.70 8.76 -12.61
C THR A 420 24.59 9.46 -13.64
N PRO A 421 24.93 8.80 -14.77
CA PRO A 421 25.58 9.49 -15.88
C PRO A 421 24.75 10.71 -16.31
N PRO A 422 25.37 11.86 -16.60
CA PRO A 422 24.64 13.11 -16.79
C PRO A 422 23.73 13.07 -18.03
N ALA A 423 24.18 12.44 -19.12
CA ALA A 423 23.41 12.37 -20.36
C ALA A 423 22.04 11.68 -20.19
N PRO A 424 21.93 10.43 -19.68
CA PRO A 424 20.64 9.80 -19.44
C PRO A 424 19.79 10.55 -18.40
N ARG A 425 20.39 11.17 -17.37
CA ARG A 425 19.65 11.98 -16.40
C ARG A 425 19.01 13.20 -17.04
N ILE A 426 19.74 13.94 -17.87
CA ILE A 426 19.20 15.12 -18.58
C ILE A 426 18.05 14.71 -19.48
N LEU A 427 18.20 13.64 -20.27
CA LEU A 427 17.13 13.18 -21.15
C LEU A 427 15.93 12.61 -20.37
N GLN A 428 16.16 12.00 -19.20
CA GLN A 428 15.09 11.57 -18.30
C GLN A 428 14.34 12.75 -17.69
N ASP A 429 15.02 13.83 -17.32
CA ASP A 429 14.37 15.02 -16.75
C ASP A 429 13.51 15.77 -17.79
N ILE A 430 13.92 15.77 -19.05
CA ILE A 430 13.17 16.43 -20.15
C ILE A 430 11.99 15.56 -20.62
N ALA A 431 12.22 14.26 -20.75
CA ALA A 431 11.20 13.32 -21.16
C ALA A 431 11.36 12.04 -20.34
N PRO A 432 10.76 11.96 -19.14
CA PRO A 432 10.85 10.79 -18.30
C PRO A 432 10.21 9.60 -19.02
N GLN A 433 10.70 8.40 -18.72
CA GLN A 433 10.09 7.16 -19.21
C GLN A 433 8.62 7.12 -18.75
N GLU A 434 8.40 7.35 -17.45
CA GLU A 434 7.09 7.39 -16.80
C GLU A 434 6.56 8.80 -16.62
N GLY A 435 5.24 8.95 -16.69
CA GLY A 435 4.54 10.19 -16.36
C GLY A 435 4.69 11.32 -17.37
N LEU A 436 4.18 12.48 -16.96
CA LEU A 436 4.20 13.73 -17.70
C LEU A 436 5.57 14.40 -17.55
N GLY A 437 6.34 14.43 -18.62
CA GLY A 437 7.56 15.23 -18.70
C GLY A 437 7.34 16.60 -19.34
N PRO A 438 8.27 17.54 -19.15
CA PRO A 438 8.24 18.84 -19.83
C PRO A 438 8.04 18.74 -21.35
N LEU A 439 8.65 17.75 -22.02
CA LEU A 439 8.46 17.54 -23.45
C LEU A 439 7.04 17.08 -23.81
N ARG A 440 6.46 16.18 -23.00
CA ARG A 440 5.08 15.69 -23.22
C ARG A 440 4.03 16.75 -22.89
N GLU A 441 4.31 17.66 -21.96
CA GLU A 441 3.42 18.78 -21.60
C GLU A 441 3.21 19.78 -22.75
N LEU A 442 4.23 20.02 -23.57
CA LEU A 442 4.12 20.83 -24.80
C LEU A 442 3.11 20.22 -25.78
N GLY A 443 2.93 18.90 -25.74
CA GLY A 443 2.06 18.15 -26.63
C GLY A 443 2.53 18.16 -28.08
N TYR A 444 1.75 17.53 -28.95
CA TYR A 444 2.08 17.41 -30.36
C TYR A 444 2.26 18.78 -31.04
N GLU A 445 1.32 19.70 -30.86
CA GLU A 445 1.31 21.01 -31.53
C GLU A 445 2.42 21.94 -31.00
N GLY A 446 2.82 21.81 -29.74
CA GLY A 446 3.87 22.64 -29.13
C GLY A 446 5.29 22.27 -29.55
N VAL A 447 5.50 21.09 -30.13
CA VAL A 447 6.84 20.59 -30.53
C VAL A 447 7.07 20.80 -32.01
N GLN A 448 7.94 21.74 -32.39
CA GLN A 448 8.20 22.08 -33.79
C GLN A 448 9.12 21.07 -34.49
N VAL A 449 8.80 20.74 -35.75
CA VAL A 449 9.64 19.94 -36.64
C VAL A 449 10.88 20.73 -37.06
N GLY A 450 12.06 20.13 -36.91
CA GLY A 450 13.34 20.76 -37.19
C GLY A 450 14.49 20.12 -36.42
N THR A 451 15.70 20.60 -36.70
CA THR A 451 16.91 20.22 -35.96
C THR A 451 17.34 21.38 -35.09
N PHE A 452 17.54 21.12 -33.80
CA PHE A 452 17.88 22.12 -32.79
C PHE A 452 19.18 21.67 -32.11
N GLU A 453 20.23 22.47 -32.25
CA GLU A 453 21.55 22.15 -31.72
C GLU A 453 21.93 23.13 -30.60
N THR A 454 22.52 22.63 -29.53
CA THR A 454 22.91 23.43 -28.36
C THR A 454 24.05 24.41 -28.63
N ASP A 455 24.81 24.24 -29.72
CA ASP A 455 25.92 25.09 -30.13
C ASP A 455 25.61 25.97 -31.35
N SER A 456 24.38 25.89 -31.89
CA SER A 456 23.92 26.80 -32.94
C SER A 456 23.55 28.17 -32.36
N TRP A 457 24.03 29.22 -33.03
CA TRP A 457 23.71 30.62 -32.69
C TRP A 457 22.31 31.05 -33.15
N THR A 458 21.66 30.27 -34.01
CA THR A 458 20.34 30.56 -34.56
C THR A 458 19.46 29.33 -34.45
N LEU A 459 18.46 29.39 -33.57
CA LEU A 459 17.42 28.38 -33.50
C LEU A 459 16.34 28.68 -34.56
N PRO A 460 15.74 27.65 -35.18
CA PRO A 460 14.54 27.82 -35.98
C PRO A 460 13.44 28.57 -35.19
N PRO A 461 12.60 29.40 -35.83
CA PRO A 461 11.54 30.13 -35.14
C PRO A 461 10.54 29.15 -34.52
N SER A 462 10.44 29.11 -33.19
CA SER A 462 9.61 28.13 -32.47
C SER A 462 8.61 28.78 -31.51
N PRO A 463 7.62 28.03 -30.99
CA PRO A 463 6.77 28.51 -29.90
C PRO A 463 7.60 28.86 -28.66
N ALA A 464 7.25 29.94 -27.96
CA ALA A 464 8.02 30.41 -26.80
C ALA A 464 8.17 29.37 -25.68
N GLU A 465 7.22 28.43 -25.55
CA GLU A 465 7.30 27.33 -24.57
C GLU A 465 8.34 26.27 -24.99
N PHE A 466 8.45 25.96 -26.28
CA PHE A 466 9.46 25.05 -26.82
C PHE A 466 10.88 25.65 -26.69
N ASP A 467 11.04 26.92 -27.05
CA ASP A 467 12.33 27.64 -26.87
C ASP A 467 12.78 27.63 -25.41
N ARG A 468 11.87 27.87 -24.46
CA ARG A 468 12.18 27.81 -23.03
C ARG A 468 12.64 26.42 -22.60
N LEU A 469 11.97 25.38 -23.08
CA LEU A 469 12.35 24.01 -22.74
C LEU A 469 13.72 23.65 -23.35
N PHE A 470 13.96 24.00 -24.60
CA PHE A 470 15.25 23.76 -25.25
C PHE A 470 16.38 24.56 -24.57
N ALA A 471 16.12 25.80 -24.15
CA ALA A 471 17.08 26.59 -23.36
C ALA A 471 17.41 25.95 -22.01
N GLN A 472 16.43 25.34 -21.33
CA GLN A 472 16.68 24.55 -20.12
C GLN A 472 17.53 23.31 -20.39
N PHE A 473 17.26 22.60 -21.49
CA PHE A 473 18.09 21.48 -21.94
C PHE A 473 19.53 21.94 -22.20
N GLN A 474 19.73 23.04 -22.94
CA GLN A 474 21.05 23.61 -23.22
C GLN A 474 21.80 23.98 -21.94
N ALA A 475 21.12 24.62 -20.98
CA ALA A 475 21.72 24.98 -19.70
C ALA A 475 22.19 23.75 -18.92
N ARG A 476 21.37 22.70 -18.86
CA ARG A 476 21.69 21.43 -18.19
C ARG A 476 22.85 20.69 -18.85
N VAL A 477 22.90 20.67 -20.18
CA VAL A 477 24.01 20.05 -20.94
C VAL A 477 25.33 20.79 -20.67
N ARG A 478 25.30 22.13 -20.68
CA ARG A 478 26.48 22.95 -20.38
C ARG A 478 26.96 22.74 -18.94
N GLU A 479 26.04 22.82 -17.97
CA GLU A 479 26.35 22.62 -16.56
C GLU A 479 26.93 21.22 -16.30
N ALA A 480 26.34 20.18 -16.90
CA ALA A 480 26.86 18.83 -16.77
C ALA A 480 28.26 18.66 -17.39
N GLY A 481 28.53 19.29 -18.52
CA GLY A 481 29.86 19.29 -19.14
C GLY A 481 30.94 19.98 -18.30
N GLU A 482 30.57 20.99 -17.51
CA GLU A 482 31.47 21.71 -16.61
C GLU A 482 31.69 20.97 -15.28
N GLN A 483 30.66 20.33 -14.74
CA GLN A 483 30.68 19.71 -13.42
C GLN A 483 31.14 18.25 -13.42
N THR A 484 31.05 17.54 -14.56
CA THR A 484 31.35 16.10 -14.62
C THR A 484 32.83 15.84 -14.92
N PRO A 485 33.60 15.24 -14.00
CA PRO A 485 34.98 14.84 -14.29
C PRO A 485 35.04 13.78 -15.40
N GLY A 486 36.02 13.87 -16.30
CA GLY A 486 36.22 12.89 -17.37
C GLY A 486 35.38 13.11 -18.63
N VAL A 487 34.64 14.22 -18.70
CA VAL A 487 33.82 14.63 -19.83
C VAL A 487 34.32 15.98 -20.36
N ALA A 488 34.42 16.13 -21.69
CA ALA A 488 34.69 17.42 -22.32
C ALA A 488 33.80 17.64 -23.54
N ASN A 489 33.59 18.90 -23.92
CA ASN A 489 32.82 19.30 -25.11
C ASN A 489 31.44 18.63 -25.21
N MET A 490 30.73 18.57 -24.08
CA MET A 490 29.39 17.98 -24.04
C MET A 490 28.40 18.85 -24.82
N LYS A 491 27.71 18.25 -25.80
CA LYS A 491 26.79 18.91 -26.72
C LYS A 491 25.52 18.08 -26.85
N GLY A 492 24.39 18.76 -27.01
CA GLY A 492 23.10 18.14 -27.26
C GLY A 492 22.47 18.62 -28.57
N ASP A 493 21.67 17.75 -29.18
CA ASP A 493 20.85 18.06 -30.35
C ASP A 493 19.49 17.36 -30.25
N TRP A 494 18.45 18.04 -30.74
CA TRP A 494 17.11 17.49 -30.91
C TRP A 494 16.78 17.45 -32.40
N ASN A 495 16.52 16.26 -32.90
CA ASN A 495 15.97 16.07 -34.24
C ASN A 495 14.49 15.72 -34.12
N VAL A 496 13.64 16.69 -34.45
CA VAL A 496 12.19 16.52 -34.48
C VAL A 496 11.74 16.30 -35.91
N GLU A 497 11.20 15.13 -36.18
CA GLU A 497 10.66 14.78 -37.49
C GLU A 497 9.18 14.41 -37.42
N GLN A 498 8.48 14.70 -38.52
CA GLN A 498 7.12 14.24 -38.73
C GLN A 498 7.18 12.75 -39.14
N TRP A 499 7.10 11.84 -38.16
CA TRP A 499 7.24 10.40 -38.37
C TRP A 499 6.03 9.78 -39.08
N GLN A 500 4.83 10.21 -38.70
CA GLN A 500 3.55 9.83 -39.34
C GLN A 500 2.62 11.05 -39.37
N PRO A 501 1.50 11.07 -40.13
CA PRO A 501 0.60 12.23 -40.20
C PRO A 501 0.10 12.76 -38.86
N THR A 502 -0.04 11.88 -37.87
CA THR A 502 -0.49 12.20 -36.50
C THR A 502 0.60 11.99 -35.45
N MET A 503 1.85 11.76 -35.83
CA MET A 503 2.93 11.43 -34.88
C MET A 503 4.22 12.16 -35.21
N ARG A 504 4.78 12.83 -34.19
CA ARG A 504 6.12 13.42 -34.23
C ARG A 504 7.10 12.53 -33.46
N ARG A 505 8.29 12.33 -34.01
CA ARG A 505 9.41 11.68 -33.31
C ARG A 505 10.42 12.75 -32.92
N VAL A 506 10.70 12.86 -31.63
CA VAL A 506 11.76 13.69 -31.06
C VAL A 506 12.92 12.77 -30.71
N LEU A 507 13.99 12.82 -31.49
CA LEU A 507 15.24 12.14 -31.18
C LEU A 507 16.16 13.14 -30.49
N MET A 508 16.37 12.96 -29.18
CA MET A 508 17.32 13.76 -28.42
C MET A 508 18.63 12.99 -28.30
N THR A 509 19.74 13.64 -28.63
CA THR A 509 21.07 13.05 -28.56
C THR A 509 21.98 13.97 -27.77
N ILE A 510 22.79 13.38 -26.90
CA ILE A 510 23.87 14.08 -26.20
C ILE A 510 25.18 13.37 -26.54
N ARG A 511 26.17 14.15 -26.98
CA ARG A 511 27.50 13.70 -27.40
C ARG A 511 28.56 14.36 -26.53
N TRP A 512 29.61 13.65 -26.17
CA TRP A 512 30.74 14.20 -25.43
C TRP A 512 32.05 13.49 -25.74
N ASN A 513 33.15 14.19 -25.51
CA ASN A 513 34.48 13.62 -25.63
C ASN A 513 34.90 12.98 -24.31
N LYS A 514 35.45 11.75 -24.38
CA LYS A 514 36.03 11.09 -23.21
C LYS A 514 37.35 11.75 -22.83
N VAL A 515 37.55 12.02 -21.54
CA VAL A 515 38.81 12.57 -21.00
C VAL A 515 39.43 11.58 -20.02
N GLU A 516 40.70 11.23 -20.25
CA GLU A 516 41.51 10.44 -19.33
C GLU A 516 42.79 11.22 -18.99
N ASN A 517 43.15 11.28 -17.71
CA ASN A 517 44.32 12.04 -17.22
C ASN A 517 44.37 13.51 -17.68
N GLY A 518 43.20 14.15 -17.86
CA GLY A 518 43.10 15.54 -18.30
C GLY A 518 43.32 15.76 -19.81
N GLN A 519 43.44 14.70 -20.61
CA GLN A 519 43.53 14.78 -22.07
C GLN A 519 42.34 14.07 -22.73
N ILE A 520 41.89 14.62 -23.87
CA ILE A 520 40.86 13.99 -24.69
C ILE A 520 41.42 12.70 -25.28
N VAL A 521 40.71 11.59 -25.06
CA VAL A 521 41.08 10.29 -25.61
C VAL A 521 40.92 10.34 -27.12
N THR A 522 41.94 9.87 -27.84
CA THR A 522 41.92 9.75 -29.31
C THR A 522 41.86 8.29 -29.72
N GLY A 523 41.04 7.99 -30.73
CA GLY A 523 40.94 6.67 -31.33
C GLY A 523 42.15 6.32 -32.19
N ALA A 524 42.20 5.08 -32.68
CA ALA A 524 43.26 4.61 -33.57
C ALA A 524 43.33 5.37 -34.92
N ASP A 525 42.26 6.09 -35.26
CA ASP A 525 42.13 6.96 -36.44
C ASP A 525 42.59 8.41 -36.20
N GLY A 526 43.04 8.73 -34.97
CA GLY A 526 43.48 10.07 -34.57
C GLY A 526 42.35 11.04 -34.23
N ASN A 527 41.08 10.62 -34.31
CA ASN A 527 39.95 11.46 -33.93
C ASN A 527 39.63 11.32 -32.44
N PRO A 528 39.05 12.36 -31.78
CA PRO A 528 38.52 12.23 -30.44
C PRO A 528 37.52 11.07 -30.33
N VAL A 529 37.60 10.29 -29.25
CA VAL A 529 36.58 9.31 -28.91
C VAL A 529 35.34 10.06 -28.42
N VAL A 530 34.26 9.96 -29.19
CA VAL A 530 32.97 10.58 -28.90
C VAL A 530 32.02 9.51 -28.39
N ASP A 531 31.62 9.64 -27.13
CA ASP A 531 30.52 8.88 -26.57
C ASP A 531 29.20 9.60 -26.86
N GLN A 532 28.13 8.84 -27.00
CA GLN A 532 26.80 9.39 -27.22
C GLN A 532 25.72 8.62 -26.47
N TYR A 533 24.68 9.35 -26.07
CA TYR A 533 23.46 8.79 -25.53
C TYR A 533 22.26 9.43 -26.23
N SER A 534 21.36 8.61 -26.75
CA SER A 534 20.18 9.07 -27.48
C SER A 534 18.91 8.48 -26.89
N LYS A 535 17.85 9.27 -26.88
CA LYS A 535 16.50 8.86 -26.48
C LYS A 535 15.49 9.35 -27.49
N ALA A 536 14.68 8.44 -28.01
CA ALA A 536 13.58 8.77 -28.89
C ALA A 536 12.27 8.85 -28.10
N VAL A 537 11.48 9.89 -28.36
CA VAL A 537 10.15 10.08 -27.78
C VAL A 537 9.16 10.29 -28.92
N TYR A 538 8.02 9.63 -28.83
CA TYR A 538 6.95 9.74 -29.81
C TYR A 538 5.79 10.51 -29.20
N LEU A 539 5.32 11.53 -29.92
CA LEU A 539 4.18 12.36 -29.52
C LEU A 539 3.07 12.18 -30.54
N HIS A 540 1.93 11.68 -30.10
CA HIS A 540 0.74 11.52 -30.94
C HIS A 540 -0.15 12.76 -30.86
N LYS A 541 -0.81 13.12 -31.95
CA LYS A 541 -1.69 14.29 -32.06
C LYS A 541 -2.88 14.23 -31.10
N ASP A 542 -3.42 13.01 -30.92
CA ASP A 542 -4.57 12.75 -30.06
C ASP A 542 -4.19 12.40 -28.62
N ALA A 543 -2.89 12.40 -28.28
CA ALA A 543 -2.48 12.25 -26.89
C ALA A 543 -2.96 13.47 -26.11
N SER A 544 -3.91 13.28 -25.20
CA SER A 544 -4.21 14.29 -24.19
C SER A 544 -2.94 14.57 -23.39
N ARG A 545 -2.79 15.79 -22.85
CA ARG A 545 -1.67 16.11 -21.94
C ARG A 545 -1.64 15.09 -20.79
N GLY A 546 -0.82 14.05 -20.93
CA GLY A 546 -0.53 13.08 -19.87
C GLY A 546 -1.05 11.66 -20.01
N GLU A 547 -1.48 11.23 -21.20
CA GLU A 547 -1.74 9.81 -21.49
C GLU A 547 -0.86 9.29 -22.64
#